data_AF-A0A0F5IJ90-F1
#
_entry.id   AF-A0A0F5IJ90-F1
#
_cell.length_a   1.000
_cell.length_b   1.000
_cell.length_c   1.000
_cell.angle_alpha   90.00
_cell.angle_beta   90.00
_cell.angle_gamma   90.00
#
_symmetry.space_group_name_H-M   'P 1'
#
loop_
_entity.id
_entity.type
_entity.pdbx_description
1 polymer ?
#
loop_
_entity_poly.entity_id
_entity_poly.type
_entity_poly.pdbx_seq_one_letter_code
_entity_poly.pdbx_strand_id
1 'polypeptide(L)'
;MKRIYGIVAFVVSVLSFVSCDDFMDVHKEYIEDGEIIYAPKPDTIGFIAGKNRILFNCRTYNAPNVRSIDVYWNDGLDSLIVPVELKTGYDSISIILENMEEKSYTFDVRTTDNFGHKSLYLTDFGTSYGEIYQSRLSDRRIKTVSLSDKGGIVTWYFAPSDLVCSEIRYTKNDGSLSVTETSSIKDVTELPDIKPGSTIEYRSLFIPEVEAIDTFATAWKTFATVIPEEYKYDSSSWTVLSASDESSDHGGRIALLDGNLNTFWHSAWEDESAPLPHWAVIDMQSQKKISRIEIYRRAGNTDTKSVELYVSDQSNGNVDGWKKIGNAVFVDGDSLSISIPESAEQGRYLKLLLPDSNNEPSTSVAEIYVYGK
;
A
#
# COMPACT_ATOMS: atom_id res chain seq x y z
N MET A 1 107.28 32.09 16.48
CA MET A 1 105.81 32.16 16.64
C MET A 1 105.05 32.53 15.36
N LYS A 2 105.47 33.50 14.53
CA LYS A 2 104.72 33.91 13.32
C LYS A 2 104.56 32.83 12.21
N ARG A 3 105.49 31.86 12.07
CA ARG A 3 105.38 30.78 11.07
C ARG A 3 104.39 29.65 11.44
N ILE A 4 104.11 29.46 12.74
CA ILE A 4 103.18 28.42 13.22
C ILE A 4 101.73 28.86 12.98
N TYR A 5 101.42 30.15 13.20
CA TYR A 5 100.10 30.71 12.90
C TYR A 5 99.74 30.64 11.41
N GLY A 6 100.73 30.78 10.51
CA GLY A 6 100.50 30.64 9.06
C GLY A 6 100.18 29.20 8.64
N ILE A 7 100.82 28.20 9.26
CA ILE A 7 100.56 26.78 8.99
C ILE A 7 99.21 26.36 9.56
N VAL A 8 98.86 26.82 10.78
CA VAL A 8 97.54 26.55 11.37
C VAL A 8 96.42 27.22 10.58
N ALA A 9 96.61 28.46 10.10
CA ALA A 9 95.62 29.13 9.25
C ALA A 9 95.44 28.43 7.90
N PHE A 10 96.51 27.90 7.30
CA PHE A 10 96.43 27.13 6.07
C PHE A 10 95.72 25.78 6.27
N VAL A 11 96.01 25.07 7.36
CA VAL A 11 95.35 23.79 7.69
C VAL A 11 93.86 23.99 8.02
N VAL A 12 93.50 25.05 8.74
CA VAL A 12 92.10 25.41 9.02
C VAL A 12 91.37 25.82 7.74
N SER A 13 92.04 26.54 6.83
CA SER A 13 91.48 26.87 5.51
C SER A 13 91.26 25.63 4.64
N VAL A 14 92.17 24.65 4.66
CA VAL A 14 92.03 23.41 3.88
C VAL A 14 90.96 22.49 4.48
N LEU A 15 90.80 22.45 5.80
CA LEU A 15 89.72 21.73 6.48
C LEU A 15 88.33 22.36 6.26
N SER A 16 88.27 23.62 5.81
CA SER A 16 87.01 24.30 5.46
C SER A 16 86.47 23.91 4.07
N PHE A 17 87.25 23.18 3.26
CA PHE A 17 86.85 22.71 1.92
C PHE A 17 86.44 21.24 1.88
N VAL A 18 86.43 20.52 3.02
CA VAL A 18 86.03 19.10 3.11
C VAL A 18 84.77 18.93 3.95
N SER A 19 83.83 19.86 3.81
CA SER A 19 82.53 19.81 4.50
C SER A 19 81.42 20.22 3.55
N CYS A 20 81.13 19.33 2.60
CA CYS A 20 79.81 19.12 1.97
C CYS A 20 79.94 17.82 1.18
N ASP A 21 80.09 16.68 1.88
CA ASP A 21 79.62 15.43 1.28
C ASP A 21 78.10 15.54 1.20
N ASP A 22 77.59 15.33 0.00
CA ASP A 22 76.21 15.50 -0.43
C ASP A 22 75.18 14.90 0.56
N PHE A 23 74.67 15.70 1.48
CA PHE A 23 73.46 15.36 2.24
C PHE A 23 72.26 15.17 1.28
N MET A 24 72.36 15.69 0.06
CA MET A 24 71.37 15.55 -1.00
C MET A 24 71.46 14.21 -1.76
N ASP A 25 72.58 13.49 -1.70
CA ASP A 25 72.75 12.23 -2.45
C ASP A 25 71.89 11.10 -1.86
N VAL A 26 71.55 11.14 -0.57
CA VAL A 26 70.65 10.17 0.07
C VAL A 26 69.22 10.26 -0.48
N HIS A 27 68.81 11.41 -0.99
CA HIS A 27 67.47 11.63 -1.55
C HIS A 27 67.40 11.44 -3.06
N LYS A 28 68.56 11.38 -3.74
CA LYS A 28 68.66 11.32 -5.20
C LYS A 28 68.07 10.04 -5.78
N GLU A 29 68.32 8.90 -5.11
CA GLU A 29 67.70 7.60 -5.42
C GLU A 29 66.16 7.61 -5.26
N TYR A 30 65.61 8.54 -4.44
CA TYR A 30 64.16 8.70 -4.24
C TYR A 30 63.53 9.77 -5.15
N ILE A 31 64.31 10.47 -5.99
CA ILE A 31 63.86 11.55 -6.89
C ILE A 31 64.33 11.30 -8.35
N GLU A 32 64.89 10.11 -8.66
CA GLU A 32 65.46 9.79 -9.99
C GLU A 32 64.45 9.98 -11.14
N ASP A 33 63.15 9.78 -10.90
CA ASP A 33 62.07 9.94 -11.89
C ASP A 33 61.29 11.28 -11.78
N GLY A 34 61.69 12.19 -10.88
CA GLY A 34 61.00 13.47 -10.63
C GLY A 34 59.79 13.38 -9.69
N GLU A 35 59.06 14.50 -9.53
CA GLU A 35 57.86 14.56 -8.68
C GLU A 35 56.69 13.80 -9.33
N ILE A 36 56.01 12.93 -8.56
CA ILE A 36 54.80 12.25 -9.03
C ILE A 36 53.62 13.23 -9.04
N ILE A 37 53.10 13.52 -10.22
CA ILE A 37 51.92 14.36 -10.41
C ILE A 37 50.67 13.47 -10.37
N TYR A 38 49.72 13.81 -9.51
CA TYR A 38 48.43 13.12 -9.39
C TYR A 38 47.31 13.97 -9.97
N ALA A 39 46.36 13.30 -10.66
CA ALA A 39 45.10 13.93 -11.01
C ALA A 39 44.26 14.22 -9.74
N PRO A 40 43.32 15.20 -9.78
CA PRO A 40 42.41 15.46 -8.68
C PRO A 40 41.58 14.23 -8.33
N LYS A 41 41.73 13.72 -7.10
CA LYS A 41 40.96 12.57 -6.59
C LYS A 41 39.45 12.88 -6.57
N PRO A 42 38.57 11.88 -6.80
CA PRO A 42 37.14 12.04 -6.50
C PRO A 42 36.93 12.56 -5.07
N ASP A 43 35.97 13.47 -4.91
CA ASP A 43 35.64 14.06 -3.60
C ASP A 43 34.82 13.07 -2.77
N THR A 44 33.71 12.61 -3.34
CA THR A 44 32.81 11.62 -2.73
C THR A 44 32.35 10.64 -3.80
N ILE A 45 32.27 9.36 -3.46
CA ILE A 45 31.65 8.32 -4.30
C ILE A 45 30.56 7.61 -3.50
N GLY A 46 29.65 6.95 -4.22
CA GLY A 46 28.62 6.10 -3.62
C GLY A 46 28.10 5.09 -4.63
N PHE A 47 27.76 3.89 -4.15
CA PHE A 47 27.23 2.79 -4.96
C PHE A 47 25.90 2.32 -4.37
N ILE A 48 24.81 2.68 -5.04
CA ILE A 48 23.45 2.42 -4.56
C ILE A 48 22.91 1.15 -5.22
N ALA A 49 22.37 0.23 -4.43
CA ALA A 49 21.94 -1.07 -4.93
C ALA A 49 20.72 -0.99 -5.87
N GLY A 50 20.67 -1.92 -6.83
CA GLY A 50 19.54 -2.13 -7.72
C GLY A 50 19.37 -3.60 -8.10
N LYS A 51 18.40 -3.87 -8.98
CA LYS A 51 18.13 -5.22 -9.52
C LYS A 51 19.07 -5.52 -10.68
N ASN A 52 20.07 -6.37 -10.42
CA ASN A 52 21.13 -6.75 -11.37
C ASN A 52 21.90 -5.56 -11.95
N ARG A 53 21.95 -4.46 -11.19
CA ARG A 53 22.63 -3.22 -11.52
C ARG A 53 22.97 -2.45 -10.25
N ILE A 54 23.84 -1.44 -10.37
CA ILE A 54 24.26 -0.55 -9.29
C ILE A 54 24.32 0.88 -9.84
N LEU A 55 23.74 1.86 -9.13
CA LEU A 55 23.91 3.28 -9.45
C LEU A 55 25.18 3.81 -8.79
N PHE A 56 26.16 4.16 -9.60
CA PHE A 56 27.38 4.85 -9.19
C PHE A 56 27.18 6.36 -9.22
N ASN A 57 27.40 7.01 -8.09
CA ASN A 57 27.46 8.46 -7.96
C ASN A 57 28.89 8.88 -7.66
N CYS A 58 29.37 9.93 -8.34
CA CYS A 58 30.67 10.51 -8.06
C CYS A 58 30.58 12.03 -8.07
N ARG A 59 31.08 12.65 -7.00
CA ARG A 59 31.28 14.10 -6.89
C ARG A 59 32.75 14.42 -7.00
N THR A 60 33.04 15.56 -7.61
CA THR A 60 34.40 16.09 -7.74
C THR A 60 34.39 17.57 -7.37
N TYR A 61 35.56 18.11 -7.03
CA TYR A 61 35.74 19.53 -6.75
C TYR A 61 36.95 20.07 -7.51
N ASN A 62 36.75 21.14 -8.28
CA ASN A 62 37.79 21.80 -9.07
C ASN A 62 38.61 20.83 -9.94
N ALA A 63 37.91 19.98 -10.72
CA ALA A 63 38.54 18.95 -11.55
C ALA A 63 38.41 19.18 -13.09
N PRO A 64 38.55 20.41 -13.64
CA PRO A 64 38.25 20.68 -15.05
C PRO A 64 39.20 19.99 -16.06
N ASN A 65 40.37 19.55 -15.60
CA ASN A 65 41.36 18.86 -16.41
C ASN A 65 41.16 17.34 -16.44
N VAL A 66 40.27 16.79 -15.60
CA VAL A 66 39.93 15.36 -15.61
C VAL A 66 39.19 15.01 -16.91
N ARG A 67 39.52 13.85 -17.48
CA ARG A 67 38.94 13.34 -18.73
C ARG A 67 38.26 12.00 -18.58
N SER A 68 38.63 11.21 -17.59
CA SER A 68 37.86 10.03 -17.22
C SER A 68 37.75 9.83 -15.72
N ILE A 69 36.65 9.19 -15.33
CA ILE A 69 36.49 8.53 -14.05
C ILE A 69 36.55 7.03 -14.34
N ASP A 70 37.54 6.37 -13.76
CA ASP A 70 37.82 4.97 -13.96
C ASP A 70 37.31 4.20 -12.75
N VAL A 71 36.33 3.32 -12.94
CA VAL A 71 35.76 2.46 -11.90
C VAL A 71 36.25 1.03 -12.14
N TYR A 72 36.80 0.39 -11.12
CA TYR A 72 37.30 -0.98 -11.16
C TYR A 72 36.60 -1.83 -10.09
N TRP A 73 36.41 -3.10 -10.37
CA TRP A 73 35.94 -4.10 -9.40
C TRP A 73 36.56 -5.46 -9.72
N ASN A 74 36.25 -6.47 -8.90
CA ASN A 74 36.75 -7.84 -9.06
C ASN A 74 38.29 -7.87 -9.09
N ASP A 75 38.93 -7.27 -8.07
CA ASP A 75 40.38 -7.11 -7.95
C ASP A 75 41.04 -6.41 -9.17
N GLY A 76 40.29 -5.53 -9.83
CA GLY A 76 40.75 -4.77 -10.99
C GLY A 76 40.68 -5.53 -12.32
N LEU A 77 40.09 -6.73 -12.33
CA LEU A 77 39.87 -7.51 -13.55
C LEU A 77 38.76 -6.94 -14.43
N ASP A 78 37.78 -6.29 -13.80
CA ASP A 78 36.66 -5.65 -14.48
C ASP A 78 36.71 -4.13 -14.27
N SER A 79 36.22 -3.38 -15.27
CA SER A 79 36.26 -1.92 -15.22
C SER A 79 35.21 -1.24 -16.09
N LEU A 80 34.91 0.01 -15.73
CA LEU A 80 34.18 0.96 -16.55
C LEU A 80 34.94 2.28 -16.57
N ILE A 81 35.37 2.69 -17.76
CA ILE A 81 36.06 3.97 -17.97
C ILE A 81 35.05 4.97 -18.52
N VAL A 82 34.71 5.95 -17.70
CA VAL A 82 33.69 6.94 -18.00
C VAL A 82 34.36 8.21 -18.51
N PRO A 83 34.20 8.60 -19.79
CA PRO A 83 34.67 9.89 -20.25
C PRO A 83 33.83 11.02 -19.65
N VAL A 84 34.48 12.09 -19.18
CA VAL A 84 33.82 13.23 -18.51
C VAL A 84 34.40 14.57 -18.93
N GLU A 85 33.55 15.59 -18.87
CA GLU A 85 33.93 17.01 -18.94
C GLU A 85 33.40 17.71 -17.69
N LEU A 86 34.28 17.90 -16.70
CA LEU A 86 33.92 18.44 -15.38
C LEU A 86 34.15 19.95 -15.31
N LYS A 87 33.35 20.63 -14.49
CA LYS A 87 33.44 22.08 -14.26
C LYS A 87 34.38 22.43 -13.09
N THR A 88 34.75 23.70 -12.99
CA THR A 88 35.31 24.28 -11.77
C THR A 88 34.23 24.37 -10.68
N GLY A 89 34.63 24.29 -9.41
CA GLY A 89 33.71 24.14 -8.29
C GLY A 89 33.28 22.69 -8.10
N TYR A 90 32.15 22.46 -7.42
CA TYR A 90 31.58 21.12 -7.30
C TYR A 90 30.88 20.70 -8.59
N ASP A 91 31.13 19.47 -9.01
CA ASP A 91 30.43 18.81 -10.12
C ASP A 91 30.17 17.34 -9.79
N SER A 92 29.24 16.70 -10.50
CA SER A 92 28.84 15.32 -10.22
C SER A 92 28.40 14.55 -11.45
N ILE A 93 28.65 13.23 -11.43
CA ILE A 93 28.12 12.28 -12.40
C ILE A 93 27.34 11.17 -11.70
N SER A 94 26.39 10.58 -12.42
CA SER A 94 25.57 9.46 -11.98
C SER A 94 25.43 8.46 -13.13
N ILE A 95 25.84 7.20 -12.91
CA ILE A 95 25.95 6.18 -13.96
C ILE A 95 25.46 4.85 -13.44
N ILE A 96 24.70 4.12 -14.27
CA ILE A 96 24.26 2.77 -13.95
C ILE A 96 25.30 1.77 -14.44
N LEU A 97 25.81 0.95 -13.53
CA LEU A 97 26.57 -0.27 -13.84
C LEU A 97 25.56 -1.38 -14.10
N GLU A 98 25.37 -1.74 -15.36
CA GLU A 98 24.40 -2.76 -15.81
C GLU A 98 24.98 -4.18 -15.73
N ASN A 99 24.11 -5.19 -15.71
CA ASN A 99 24.45 -6.63 -15.71
C ASN A 99 25.36 -7.06 -14.55
N MET A 100 25.15 -6.47 -13.38
CA MET A 100 25.87 -6.83 -12.17
C MET A 100 25.30 -8.13 -11.60
N GLU A 101 26.16 -9.14 -11.41
CA GLU A 101 25.80 -10.36 -10.70
C GLU A 101 25.35 -10.04 -9.27
N GLU A 102 24.40 -10.80 -8.76
CA GLU A 102 23.88 -10.63 -7.41
C GLU A 102 24.93 -11.03 -6.36
N LYS A 103 25.67 -10.03 -5.86
CA LYS A 103 26.67 -10.13 -4.80
C LYS A 103 27.07 -8.74 -4.30
N SER A 104 27.87 -8.70 -3.25
CA SER A 104 28.54 -7.48 -2.80
C SER A 104 29.85 -7.27 -3.57
N TYR A 105 30.15 -6.01 -3.87
CA TYR A 105 31.29 -5.56 -4.63
C TYR A 105 32.10 -4.56 -3.80
N THR A 106 33.42 -4.62 -3.98
CA THR A 106 34.34 -3.54 -3.64
C THR A 106 34.68 -2.82 -4.93
N PHE A 107 34.51 -1.50 -4.96
CA PHE A 107 34.83 -0.67 -6.10
C PHE A 107 35.98 0.26 -5.78
N ASP A 108 36.96 0.30 -6.68
CA ASP A 108 38.06 1.26 -6.64
C ASP A 108 37.88 2.28 -7.76
N VAL A 109 37.81 3.55 -7.38
CA VAL A 109 37.56 4.67 -8.30
C VAL A 109 38.77 5.60 -8.33
N ARG A 110 39.19 5.99 -9.52
CA ARG A 110 40.19 7.06 -9.70
C ARG A 110 39.80 7.98 -10.84
N THR A 111 40.42 9.15 -10.92
CA THR A 111 40.35 10.01 -12.10
C THR A 111 41.61 9.88 -12.93
N THR A 112 41.49 10.13 -14.23
CA THR A 112 42.62 10.33 -15.14
C THR A 112 42.49 11.70 -15.81
N ASP A 113 43.55 12.51 -15.74
CA ASP A 113 43.57 13.84 -16.35
C ASP A 113 43.95 13.83 -17.84
N ASN A 114 43.87 14.99 -18.48
CA ASN A 114 44.23 15.19 -19.87
C ASN A 114 45.73 14.97 -20.19
N PHE A 115 46.59 14.88 -19.18
CA PHE A 115 48.01 14.56 -19.31
C PHE A 115 48.32 13.08 -19.03
N GLY A 116 47.30 12.29 -18.66
CA GLY A 116 47.43 10.87 -18.33
C GLY A 116 47.85 10.61 -16.88
N HIS A 117 47.92 11.64 -16.03
CA HIS A 117 48.14 11.43 -14.60
C HIS A 117 46.89 10.81 -13.98
N LYS A 118 47.11 9.94 -13.01
CA LYS A 118 46.05 9.21 -12.29
C LYS A 118 45.96 9.74 -10.87
N SER A 119 44.76 9.81 -10.32
CA SER A 119 44.61 10.07 -8.90
C SER A 119 44.93 8.83 -8.07
N LEU A 120 45.08 9.01 -6.76
CA LEU A 120 44.93 7.90 -5.81
C LEU A 120 43.51 7.33 -5.90
N TYR A 121 43.37 6.05 -5.56
CA TYR A 121 42.06 5.40 -5.48
C TYR A 121 41.22 5.95 -4.32
N LEU A 122 39.92 5.97 -4.54
CA LEU A 122 38.89 6.03 -3.52
C LEU A 122 38.09 4.73 -3.60
N THR A 123 37.97 4.05 -2.47
CA THR A 123 37.29 2.75 -2.38
C THR A 123 35.96 2.91 -1.68
N ASP A 124 34.92 2.27 -2.20
CA ASP A 124 33.62 2.16 -1.56
C ASP A 124 32.94 0.84 -1.96
N PHE A 125 31.82 0.51 -1.30
CA PHE A 125 31.14 -0.77 -1.42
C PHE A 125 29.75 -0.60 -2.01
N GLY A 126 29.31 -1.56 -2.80
CA GLY A 126 27.95 -1.62 -3.33
C GLY A 126 27.47 -3.06 -3.43
N THR A 127 26.17 -3.27 -3.36
CA THR A 127 25.58 -4.61 -3.54
C THR A 127 24.64 -4.59 -4.74
N SER A 128 24.67 -5.63 -5.56
CA SER A 128 23.62 -5.86 -6.54
C SER A 128 22.70 -6.95 -6.02
N TYR A 129 21.39 -6.72 -6.07
CA TYR A 129 20.37 -7.71 -5.69
C TYR A 129 19.71 -8.28 -6.92
N GLY A 130 19.08 -9.45 -6.80
CA GLY A 130 18.54 -10.18 -7.94
C GLY A 130 17.51 -11.22 -7.52
N GLU A 131 17.47 -12.32 -8.27
CA GLU A 131 16.49 -13.39 -8.08
C GLU A 131 16.68 -14.14 -6.76
N ILE A 132 17.88 -14.20 -6.18
CA ILE A 132 18.11 -14.84 -4.88
C ILE A 132 17.40 -14.05 -3.79
N TYR A 133 17.59 -12.73 -3.74
CA TYR A 133 16.84 -11.84 -2.85
C TYR A 133 15.34 -11.96 -3.09
N GLN A 134 14.90 -11.84 -4.35
CA GLN A 134 13.49 -11.90 -4.71
C GLN A 134 12.81 -13.21 -4.29
N SER A 135 13.51 -14.34 -4.40
CA SER A 135 12.98 -15.68 -4.04
C SER A 135 12.74 -15.86 -2.54
N ARG A 136 13.38 -15.05 -1.68
CA ARG A 136 13.24 -15.11 -0.23
C ARG A 136 12.12 -14.21 0.29
N LEU A 137 11.59 -13.33 -0.56
CA LEU A 137 10.51 -12.43 -0.19
C LEU A 137 9.21 -13.19 0.08
N SER A 138 8.51 -12.76 1.11
CA SER A 138 7.22 -13.30 1.51
C SER A 138 6.20 -12.18 1.61
N ASP A 139 5.03 -12.38 1.01
CA ASP A 139 3.98 -11.37 0.98
C ASP A 139 3.55 -10.92 2.38
N ARG A 140 3.18 -9.65 2.48
CA ARG A 140 2.34 -9.16 3.56
C ARG A 140 1.05 -9.96 3.57
N ARG A 141 0.68 -10.49 4.73
CA ARG A 141 -0.48 -11.37 4.85
C ARG A 141 -1.78 -10.56 4.88
N ILE A 142 -2.75 -11.00 4.09
CA ILE A 142 -4.15 -10.57 4.20
C ILE A 142 -4.73 -11.13 5.50
N LYS A 143 -5.39 -10.27 6.27
CA LYS A 143 -6.06 -10.61 7.53
C LYS A 143 -7.53 -10.94 7.30
N THR A 144 -8.26 -10.05 6.63
CA THR A 144 -9.66 -10.30 6.24
C THR A 144 -9.95 -9.70 4.88
N VAL A 145 -10.98 -10.26 4.24
CA VAL A 145 -11.62 -9.67 3.08
C VAL A 145 -13.12 -9.61 3.36
N SER A 146 -13.72 -8.45 3.16
CA SER A 146 -15.15 -8.21 3.39
C SER A 146 -15.75 -7.42 2.25
N LEU A 147 -17.07 -7.52 2.08
CA LEU A 147 -17.82 -6.77 1.10
C LEU A 147 -18.88 -5.94 1.80
N SER A 148 -19.05 -4.70 1.34
CA SER A 148 -20.14 -3.81 1.74
C SER A 148 -20.78 -3.20 0.51
N ASP A 149 -21.85 -2.43 0.72
CA ASP A 149 -22.51 -1.66 -0.33
C ASP A 149 -21.64 -0.53 -0.92
N LYS A 150 -20.49 -0.25 -0.31
CA LYS A 150 -19.48 0.72 -0.78
C LYS A 150 -18.31 0.03 -1.50
N GLY A 151 -18.31 -1.29 -1.60
CA GLY A 151 -17.25 -2.08 -2.23
C GLY A 151 -16.52 -3.01 -1.27
N GLY A 152 -15.43 -3.60 -1.76
CA GLY A 152 -14.62 -4.55 -1.01
C GLY A 152 -13.64 -3.85 -0.09
N ILE A 153 -13.36 -4.47 1.05
CA ILE A 153 -12.34 -4.03 1.99
C ILE A 153 -11.42 -5.19 2.29
N VAL A 154 -10.12 -4.97 2.14
CA VAL A 154 -9.08 -5.91 2.55
C VAL A 154 -8.33 -5.31 3.71
N THR A 155 -8.23 -6.05 4.80
CA THR A 155 -7.39 -5.66 5.94
C THR A 155 -6.13 -6.52 5.95
N TRP A 156 -5.02 -5.93 6.36
CA TRP A 156 -3.70 -6.57 6.36
C TRP A 156 -3.19 -6.82 7.77
N TYR A 157 -2.32 -7.81 7.91
CA TYR A 157 -1.44 -7.89 9.08
C TYR A 157 -0.37 -6.78 9.03
N PHE A 158 0.46 -6.69 10.08
CA PHE A 158 1.58 -5.75 10.12
C PHE A 158 2.49 -5.89 8.90
N ALA A 159 2.94 -4.74 8.39
CA ALA A 159 3.91 -4.70 7.30
C ALA A 159 5.32 -5.07 7.82
N PRO A 160 6.08 -5.88 7.06
CA PRO A 160 7.53 -5.96 7.22
C PRO A 160 8.21 -4.59 7.06
N SER A 161 9.37 -4.39 7.66
CA SER A 161 10.08 -3.10 7.66
C SER A 161 10.63 -2.69 6.28
N ASP A 162 10.93 -3.68 5.45
CA ASP A 162 11.44 -3.57 4.07
C ASP A 162 10.31 -3.50 3.03
N LEU A 163 9.04 -3.58 3.46
CA LEU A 163 7.89 -3.47 2.57
C LEU A 163 7.70 -2.01 2.13
N VAL A 164 7.63 -1.80 0.82
CA VAL A 164 7.23 -0.52 0.22
C VAL A 164 5.71 -0.43 0.19
N CYS A 165 5.08 -1.40 -0.48
CA CYS A 165 3.64 -1.46 -0.63
C CYS A 165 3.16 -2.90 -0.89
N SER A 166 1.84 -3.09 -0.78
CA SER A 166 1.16 -4.29 -1.25
C SER A 166 0.14 -3.89 -2.31
N GLU A 167 -0.02 -4.73 -3.31
CA GLU A 167 -0.96 -4.53 -4.39
C GLU A 167 -2.04 -5.61 -4.37
N ILE A 168 -3.26 -5.22 -4.73
CA ILE A 168 -4.38 -6.13 -4.97
C ILE A 168 -4.87 -5.92 -6.39
N ARG A 169 -4.94 -7.02 -7.14
CA ARG A 169 -5.61 -7.11 -8.44
C ARG A 169 -6.96 -7.79 -8.27
N TYR A 170 -8.02 -7.18 -8.79
CA TYR A 170 -9.39 -7.68 -8.66
C TYR A 170 -10.22 -7.35 -9.91
N THR A 171 -11.34 -8.06 -10.05
CA THR A 171 -12.31 -7.82 -11.13
C THR A 171 -13.41 -6.90 -10.62
N LYS A 172 -13.75 -5.87 -11.39
CA LYS A 172 -14.86 -4.97 -11.11
C LYS A 172 -16.20 -5.52 -11.59
N ASN A 173 -17.29 -4.91 -11.17
CA ASN A 173 -18.67 -5.25 -11.56
C ASN A 173 -18.89 -5.23 -13.08
N ASP A 174 -18.19 -4.34 -13.80
CA ASP A 174 -18.23 -4.25 -15.27
C ASP A 174 -17.37 -5.30 -15.99
N GLY A 175 -16.67 -6.15 -15.23
CA GLY A 175 -15.75 -7.17 -15.75
C GLY A 175 -14.33 -6.68 -16.04
N SER A 176 -14.04 -5.39 -15.87
CA SER A 176 -12.69 -4.85 -16.02
C SER A 176 -11.78 -5.27 -14.85
N LEU A 177 -10.47 -5.35 -15.12
CA LEU A 177 -9.47 -5.59 -14.08
C LEU A 177 -8.98 -4.26 -13.49
N SER A 178 -8.82 -4.23 -12.17
CA SER A 178 -8.27 -3.10 -11.44
C SER A 178 -7.11 -3.55 -10.56
N VAL A 179 -6.13 -2.67 -10.38
CA VAL A 179 -5.06 -2.83 -9.40
C VAL A 179 -5.11 -1.65 -8.45
N THR A 180 -5.01 -1.93 -7.16
CA THR A 180 -4.91 -0.92 -6.11
C THR A 180 -3.68 -1.19 -5.26
N GLU A 181 -3.09 -0.14 -4.71
CA GLU A 181 -1.89 -0.19 -3.90
C GLU A 181 -2.19 0.24 -2.46
N THR A 182 -1.48 -0.35 -1.50
CA THR A 182 -1.51 0.07 -0.11
C THR A 182 -0.10 0.12 0.46
N SER A 183 0.29 1.31 0.89
CA SER A 183 1.58 1.57 1.56
C SER A 183 1.72 0.74 2.84
N SER A 184 2.96 0.45 3.24
CA SER A 184 3.31 -0.28 4.46
C SER A 184 2.75 0.33 5.75
N ILE A 185 2.48 1.64 5.80
CA ILE A 185 1.92 2.30 6.99
C ILE A 185 0.39 2.20 7.11
N LYS A 186 -0.30 1.73 6.06
CA LYS A 186 -1.74 1.50 6.08
C LYS A 186 -2.01 0.01 6.25
N ASP A 187 -3.13 -0.32 6.88
CA ASP A 187 -3.57 -1.70 7.12
C ASP A 187 -4.89 -2.03 6.40
N VAL A 188 -5.43 -1.09 5.61
CA VAL A 188 -6.67 -1.25 4.85
C VAL A 188 -6.47 -0.88 3.39
N THR A 189 -7.07 -1.68 2.51
CA THR A 189 -7.21 -1.43 1.08
C THR A 189 -8.69 -1.45 0.70
N GLU A 190 -9.14 -0.43 -0.02
CA GLU A 190 -10.47 -0.36 -0.59
C GLU A 190 -10.47 -0.87 -2.04
N LEU A 191 -11.48 -1.68 -2.36
CA LEU A 191 -11.71 -2.30 -3.67
C LEU A 191 -13.04 -1.78 -4.23
N PRO A 192 -13.09 -0.54 -4.76
CA PRO A 192 -14.31 0.04 -5.30
C PRO A 192 -14.84 -0.80 -6.46
N ASP A 193 -16.16 -0.96 -6.49
CA ASP A 193 -16.89 -1.71 -7.51
C ASP A 193 -16.41 -3.17 -7.70
N ILE A 194 -15.78 -3.79 -6.69
CA ILE A 194 -15.37 -5.19 -6.79
C ILE A 194 -16.57 -6.09 -7.08
N LYS A 195 -16.37 -7.04 -8.00
CA LYS A 195 -17.38 -8.03 -8.35
C LYS A 195 -17.59 -9.03 -7.21
N PRO A 196 -18.81 -9.16 -6.67
CA PRO A 196 -19.11 -10.15 -5.64
C PRO A 196 -18.92 -11.58 -6.15
N GLY A 197 -18.51 -12.50 -5.28
CA GLY A 197 -18.15 -13.88 -5.65
C GLY A 197 -16.85 -14.04 -6.45
N SER A 198 -16.16 -12.95 -6.83
CA SER A 198 -14.89 -13.03 -7.56
C SER A 198 -13.70 -13.39 -6.66
N THR A 199 -12.58 -13.77 -7.26
CA THR A 199 -11.29 -13.92 -6.58
C THR A 199 -10.47 -12.64 -6.66
N ILE A 200 -9.59 -12.43 -5.68
CA ILE A 200 -8.54 -11.41 -5.75
C ILE A 200 -7.17 -12.06 -5.88
N GLU A 201 -6.25 -11.33 -6.48
CA GLU A 201 -4.83 -11.66 -6.47
C GLU A 201 -4.07 -10.57 -5.74
N TYR A 202 -3.00 -10.93 -5.06
CA TYR A 202 -2.19 -9.99 -4.31
C TYR A 202 -0.70 -10.26 -4.52
N ARG A 203 0.09 -9.21 -4.31
CA ARG A 203 1.54 -9.30 -4.19
C ARG A 203 2.08 -8.19 -3.29
N SER A 204 3.28 -8.37 -2.81
CA SER A 204 4.02 -7.36 -2.05
C SER A 204 5.30 -6.92 -2.76
N LEU A 205 5.66 -5.65 -2.56
CA LEU A 205 6.80 -4.97 -3.15
C LEU A 205 7.76 -4.52 -2.04
N PHE A 206 9.04 -4.81 -2.20
CA PHE A 206 10.08 -4.65 -1.16
C PHE A 206 11.28 -3.88 -1.68
N ILE A 207 11.97 -3.20 -0.77
CA ILE A 207 13.25 -2.54 -1.04
C ILE A 207 14.36 -3.23 -0.22
N PRO A 208 15.47 -3.69 -0.85
CA PRO A 208 16.50 -4.45 -0.14
C PRO A 208 17.31 -3.61 0.86
N GLU A 209 17.40 -2.31 0.61
CA GLU A 209 18.04 -1.32 1.47
C GLU A 209 17.38 0.05 1.24
N VAL A 210 17.47 0.95 2.22
CA VAL A 210 16.68 2.20 2.25
C VAL A 210 16.85 3.07 1.00
N GLU A 211 18.05 3.07 0.40
CA GLU A 211 18.36 3.92 -0.75
C GLU A 211 18.28 3.19 -2.10
N ALA A 212 17.95 1.89 -2.13
CA ALA A 212 17.99 1.11 -3.36
C ALA A 212 17.15 1.74 -4.48
N ILE A 213 17.68 1.72 -5.70
CA ILE A 213 17.02 2.33 -6.86
C ILE A 213 15.88 1.48 -7.43
N ASP A 214 15.78 0.21 -7.01
CA ASP A 214 14.81 -0.75 -7.53
C ASP A 214 13.99 -1.40 -6.41
N THR A 215 12.74 -1.70 -6.75
CA THR A 215 11.80 -2.44 -5.89
C THR A 215 11.61 -3.86 -6.43
N PHE A 216 11.57 -4.83 -5.52
CA PHE A 216 11.39 -6.24 -5.83
C PHE A 216 9.96 -6.66 -5.53
N ALA A 217 9.25 -7.08 -6.58
CA ALA A 217 7.90 -7.60 -6.45
C ALA A 217 7.93 -9.12 -6.27
N THR A 218 7.12 -9.61 -5.34
CA THR A 218 6.73 -11.03 -5.29
C THR A 218 5.83 -11.37 -6.50
N ALA A 219 5.74 -12.67 -6.81
CA ALA A 219 4.79 -13.13 -7.82
C ALA A 219 3.34 -12.96 -7.35
N TRP A 220 2.43 -12.68 -8.28
CA TRP A 220 1.00 -12.63 -7.98
C TRP A 220 0.51 -13.96 -7.41
N LYS A 221 -0.25 -13.89 -6.32
CA LYS A 221 -0.90 -15.04 -5.67
C LYS A 221 -2.40 -14.82 -5.60
N THR A 222 -3.17 -15.83 -5.96
CA THR A 222 -4.62 -15.82 -5.73
C THR A 222 -4.91 -16.01 -4.25
N PHE A 223 -5.74 -15.14 -3.68
CA PHE A 223 -6.24 -15.34 -2.33
C PHE A 223 -7.27 -16.47 -2.34
N ALA A 224 -7.12 -17.43 -1.43
CA ALA A 224 -7.88 -18.68 -1.46
C ALA A 224 -9.39 -18.49 -1.24
N THR A 225 -9.78 -17.45 -0.49
CA THR A 225 -11.19 -17.16 -0.21
C THR A 225 -11.72 -16.17 -1.24
N VAL A 226 -12.85 -16.52 -1.87
CA VAL A 226 -13.57 -15.61 -2.77
C VAL A 226 -14.19 -14.45 -1.99
N ILE A 227 -14.41 -13.34 -2.67
CA ILE A 227 -15.22 -12.24 -2.14
C ILE A 227 -16.62 -12.77 -1.82
N PRO A 228 -17.23 -12.40 -0.67
CA PRO A 228 -18.61 -12.75 -0.38
C PRO A 228 -19.54 -12.41 -1.55
N GLU A 229 -20.51 -13.29 -1.83
CA GLU A 229 -21.52 -13.00 -2.85
C GLU A 229 -22.55 -11.99 -2.37
N GLU A 230 -22.81 -11.95 -1.06
CA GLU A 230 -23.78 -11.04 -0.46
C GLU A 230 -23.12 -10.06 0.51
N TYR A 231 -23.74 -8.89 0.64
CA TYR A 231 -23.39 -7.89 1.64
C TYR A 231 -24.64 -7.28 2.26
N LYS A 232 -24.54 -6.84 3.52
CA LYS A 232 -25.58 -6.06 4.19
C LYS A 232 -25.48 -4.60 3.74
N TYR A 233 -26.60 -3.99 3.35
CA TYR A 233 -26.64 -2.55 3.08
C TYR A 233 -26.41 -1.75 4.37
N ASP A 234 -25.72 -0.61 4.25
CA ASP A 234 -25.60 0.36 5.33
C ASP A 234 -26.91 1.16 5.45
N SER A 235 -27.73 0.80 6.44
CA SER A 235 -29.02 1.42 6.72
C SER A 235 -28.94 2.67 7.60
N SER A 236 -27.75 3.12 8.01
CA SER A 236 -27.58 4.25 8.95
C SER A 236 -28.19 5.59 8.48
N SER A 237 -28.37 5.75 7.16
CA SER A 237 -28.99 6.94 6.55
C SER A 237 -30.45 6.73 6.15
N TRP A 238 -31.00 5.53 6.34
CA TRP A 238 -32.36 5.21 5.94
C TRP A 238 -33.36 5.77 6.94
N THR A 239 -34.60 5.96 6.50
CA THR A 239 -35.66 6.51 7.36
C THR A 239 -36.96 5.75 7.18
N VAL A 240 -37.74 5.63 8.26
CA VAL A 240 -39.10 5.11 8.20
C VAL A 240 -40.08 6.26 8.04
N LEU A 241 -40.58 6.44 6.81
CA LEU A 241 -41.37 7.60 6.41
C LEU A 241 -42.76 7.62 7.02
N SER A 242 -43.39 6.45 7.07
CA SER A 242 -44.75 6.30 7.56
C SER A 242 -45.01 4.86 7.99
N ALA A 243 -45.94 4.71 8.91
CA ALA A 243 -46.54 3.44 9.28
C ALA A 243 -48.06 3.59 9.23
N SER A 244 -48.77 2.49 8.98
CA SER A 244 -50.24 2.45 8.99
C SER A 244 -50.81 2.79 10.36
N ASP A 245 -50.08 2.38 11.40
CA ASP A 245 -50.46 2.49 12.79
C ASP A 245 -49.20 2.36 13.66
N GLU A 246 -49.17 3.05 14.80
CA GLU A 246 -48.03 2.99 15.71
C GLU A 246 -48.42 3.35 17.15
N SER A 247 -47.87 2.61 18.11
CA SER A 247 -47.69 3.10 19.46
C SER A 247 -46.36 3.85 19.54
N SER A 248 -46.33 5.00 20.23
CA SER A 248 -45.09 5.74 20.49
C SER A 248 -44.16 5.05 21.49
N ASP A 249 -44.65 4.01 22.17
CA ASP A 249 -43.90 3.30 23.20
C ASP A 249 -42.92 2.30 22.56
N HIS A 250 -41.92 1.84 23.32
CA HIS A 250 -41.02 0.73 22.96
C HIS A 250 -40.08 0.94 21.75
N GLY A 251 -39.94 2.17 21.25
CA GLY A 251 -38.98 2.56 20.20
C GLY A 251 -39.63 3.10 18.93
N GLY A 252 -40.94 2.89 18.77
CA GLY A 252 -41.71 3.36 17.62
C GLY A 252 -41.18 2.80 16.29
N ARG A 253 -41.62 3.38 15.17
CA ARG A 253 -41.24 2.90 13.83
C ARG A 253 -39.74 2.96 13.52
N ILE A 254 -38.97 3.79 14.23
CA ILE A 254 -37.51 3.92 14.02
C ILE A 254 -36.78 2.65 14.45
N ALA A 255 -37.35 1.87 15.38
CA ALA A 255 -36.78 0.62 15.86
C ALA A 255 -36.45 -0.35 14.70
N LEU A 256 -37.23 -0.32 13.61
CA LEU A 256 -36.99 -1.14 12.41
C LEU A 256 -35.58 -1.02 11.80
N LEU A 257 -34.81 0.01 12.14
CA LEU A 257 -33.52 0.34 11.54
C LEU A 257 -32.43 0.73 12.58
N ASP A 258 -32.67 0.60 13.88
CA ASP A 258 -31.82 1.21 14.93
C ASP A 258 -30.63 0.33 15.38
N GLY A 259 -30.56 -0.90 14.89
CA GLY A 259 -29.57 -1.92 15.22
C GLY A 259 -29.85 -2.67 16.53
N ASN A 260 -31.00 -2.49 17.18
CA ASN A 260 -31.27 -2.98 18.54
C ASN A 260 -32.51 -3.89 18.60
N LEU A 261 -32.27 -5.19 18.77
CA LEU A 261 -33.34 -6.20 18.89
C LEU A 261 -34.23 -6.07 20.15
N ASN A 262 -33.93 -5.16 21.08
CA ASN A 262 -34.74 -4.92 22.28
C ASN A 262 -35.77 -3.79 22.11
N THR A 263 -35.63 -2.95 21.09
CA THR A 263 -36.63 -1.96 20.68
C THR A 263 -37.46 -2.54 19.54
N PHE A 264 -38.71 -2.09 19.41
CA PHE A 264 -39.59 -2.57 18.35
C PHE A 264 -40.65 -1.54 17.97
N TRP A 265 -41.02 -1.55 16.70
CA TRP A 265 -42.27 -0.98 16.24
C TRP A 265 -43.42 -1.87 16.70
N HIS A 266 -44.48 -1.27 17.22
CA HIS A 266 -45.73 -1.93 17.58
C HIS A 266 -46.90 -1.14 16.99
N SER A 267 -47.90 -1.82 16.43
CA SER A 267 -49.16 -1.14 16.08
C SER A 267 -49.85 -0.58 17.33
N ALA A 268 -50.77 0.37 17.19
CA ALA A 268 -51.45 0.91 18.37
C ALA A 268 -52.27 -0.21 19.05
N TRP A 269 -52.25 -0.23 20.37
CA TRP A 269 -52.91 -1.26 21.19
C TRP A 269 -53.85 -0.67 22.25
N GLU A 270 -53.90 0.67 22.35
CA GLU A 270 -54.85 1.43 23.17
C GLU A 270 -56.08 1.83 22.34
N ASP A 271 -56.98 2.64 22.91
CA ASP A 271 -58.22 3.06 22.24
C ASP A 271 -57.93 3.71 20.86
N GLU A 272 -58.65 3.28 19.82
CA GLU A 272 -58.44 3.59 18.39
C GLU A 272 -57.38 2.77 17.63
N SER A 273 -57.04 1.56 18.09
CA SER A 273 -56.24 0.58 17.31
C SER A 273 -56.83 0.31 15.91
N ALA A 274 -56.01 0.51 14.87
CA ALA A 274 -56.43 0.30 13.50
C ALA A 274 -56.54 -1.20 13.17
N PRO A 275 -57.48 -1.61 12.29
CA PRO A 275 -57.53 -3.00 11.85
C PRO A 275 -56.32 -3.34 10.96
N LEU A 276 -55.97 -4.64 10.92
CA LEU A 276 -55.04 -5.19 9.92
C LEU A 276 -55.54 -4.92 8.49
N PRO A 277 -54.64 -4.84 7.48
CA PRO A 277 -53.20 -5.11 7.58
C PRO A 277 -52.40 -3.87 8.05
N HIS A 278 -51.36 -4.11 8.84
CA HIS A 278 -50.41 -3.06 9.22
C HIS A 278 -49.25 -2.97 8.22
N TRP A 279 -48.67 -1.80 8.02
CA TRP A 279 -47.53 -1.62 7.14
C TRP A 279 -46.61 -0.47 7.56
N ALA A 280 -45.35 -0.53 7.13
CA ALA A 280 -44.39 0.56 7.25
C ALA A 280 -43.65 0.78 5.93
N VAL A 281 -43.33 2.03 5.60
CA VAL A 281 -42.56 2.41 4.41
C VAL A 281 -41.20 2.96 4.83
N ILE A 282 -40.15 2.35 4.29
CA ILE A 282 -38.75 2.71 4.49
C ILE A 282 -38.20 3.37 3.23
N ASP A 283 -37.56 4.52 3.38
CA ASP A 283 -36.74 5.15 2.33
C ASP A 283 -35.28 4.68 2.43
N MET A 284 -34.87 3.85 1.47
CA MET A 284 -33.51 3.31 1.37
C MET A 284 -32.51 4.30 0.73
N GLN A 285 -32.91 5.55 0.52
CA GLN A 285 -32.16 6.68 -0.06
C GLN A 285 -31.83 6.56 -1.55
N SER A 286 -31.68 5.34 -2.08
CA SER A 286 -31.51 5.07 -3.50
C SER A 286 -32.16 3.74 -3.89
N GLN A 287 -32.35 3.52 -5.20
CA GLN A 287 -32.83 2.23 -5.69
C GLN A 287 -31.86 1.11 -5.29
N LYS A 288 -32.40 0.02 -4.72
CA LYS A 288 -31.62 -1.14 -4.27
C LYS A 288 -32.02 -2.40 -5.04
N LYS A 289 -31.01 -3.20 -5.38
CA LYS A 289 -31.20 -4.58 -5.82
C LYS A 289 -31.08 -5.48 -4.60
N ILE A 290 -32.21 -6.02 -4.15
CA ILE A 290 -32.28 -6.81 -2.92
C ILE A 290 -32.14 -8.28 -3.25
N SER A 291 -31.25 -8.98 -2.56
CA SER A 291 -31.09 -10.44 -2.67
C SER A 291 -31.75 -11.18 -1.52
N ARG A 292 -31.80 -10.55 -0.33
CA ARG A 292 -32.37 -11.15 0.87
C ARG A 292 -32.78 -10.07 1.87
N ILE A 293 -33.85 -10.32 2.61
CA ILE A 293 -34.25 -9.51 3.76
C ILE A 293 -34.35 -10.42 4.98
N GLU A 294 -33.77 -9.99 6.09
CA GLU A 294 -33.99 -10.56 7.41
C GLU A 294 -34.88 -9.64 8.23
N ILE A 295 -35.81 -10.23 8.97
CA ILE A 295 -36.79 -9.51 9.77
C ILE A 295 -36.85 -10.16 11.12
N TYR A 296 -36.77 -9.35 12.17
CA TYR A 296 -36.93 -9.81 13.54
C TYR A 296 -38.22 -9.23 14.10
N ARG A 297 -39.11 -10.09 14.59
CA ARG A 297 -40.24 -9.64 15.41
C ARG A 297 -39.77 -9.39 16.85
N ARG A 298 -40.64 -8.81 17.68
CA ARG A 298 -40.36 -8.61 19.11
C ARG A 298 -39.93 -9.93 19.75
N ALA A 299 -38.81 -9.91 20.47
CA ALA A 299 -38.28 -11.09 21.13
C ALA A 299 -39.29 -11.72 22.12
N GLY A 300 -39.52 -13.02 21.99
CA GLY A 300 -40.43 -13.78 22.85
C GLY A 300 -41.93 -13.48 22.63
N ASN A 301 -42.30 -12.74 21.58
CA ASN A 301 -43.69 -12.47 21.22
C ASN A 301 -43.97 -13.02 19.82
N THR A 302 -45.15 -13.62 19.65
CA THR A 302 -45.52 -14.31 18.41
C THR A 302 -46.63 -13.63 17.64
N ASP A 303 -47.00 -12.39 17.97
CA ASP A 303 -48.20 -11.75 17.44
C ASP A 303 -48.07 -11.55 15.93
N THR A 304 -46.95 -10.98 15.44
CA THR A 304 -46.67 -10.92 14.00
C THR A 304 -46.52 -12.33 13.42
N LYS A 305 -47.45 -12.70 12.54
CA LYS A 305 -47.56 -14.05 11.98
C LYS A 305 -46.88 -14.14 10.61
N SER A 306 -47.29 -13.34 9.65
CA SER A 306 -46.68 -13.32 8.32
C SER A 306 -46.24 -11.93 7.88
N VAL A 307 -45.40 -11.91 6.85
CA VAL A 307 -44.83 -10.71 6.26
C VAL A 307 -44.92 -10.80 4.75
N GLU A 308 -45.28 -9.69 4.12
CA GLU A 308 -45.11 -9.46 2.70
C GLU A 308 -44.22 -8.24 2.48
N LEU A 309 -43.38 -8.31 1.45
CA LEU A 309 -42.41 -7.29 1.09
C LEU A 309 -42.71 -6.75 -0.29
N TYR A 310 -42.69 -5.42 -0.40
CA TYR A 310 -42.91 -4.73 -1.66
C TYR A 310 -41.89 -3.62 -1.88
N VAL A 311 -41.60 -3.31 -3.14
CA VAL A 311 -40.77 -2.16 -3.52
C VAL A 311 -41.50 -1.19 -4.45
N SER A 312 -41.08 0.07 -4.43
CA SER A 312 -41.59 1.13 -5.30
C SER A 312 -40.57 2.26 -5.45
N ASP A 313 -40.77 3.09 -6.47
CA ASP A 313 -40.12 4.42 -6.60
C ASP A 313 -41.01 5.56 -6.08
N GLN A 314 -42.18 5.23 -5.54
CA GLN A 314 -43.09 6.16 -4.89
C GLN A 314 -43.03 5.99 -3.36
N SER A 315 -43.04 7.11 -2.64
CA SER A 315 -42.93 7.13 -1.18
C SER A 315 -44.25 6.92 -0.44
N ASN A 316 -45.40 7.10 -1.10
CA ASN A 316 -46.71 6.99 -0.46
C ASN A 316 -47.11 5.52 -0.29
N GLY A 317 -47.23 5.04 0.94
CA GLY A 317 -47.62 3.66 1.25
C GLY A 317 -49.07 3.29 0.90
N ASN A 318 -49.92 4.29 0.64
CA ASN A 318 -51.36 4.12 0.39
C ASN A 318 -51.76 4.11 -1.10
N VAL A 319 -50.83 4.32 -2.02
CA VAL A 319 -51.13 4.26 -3.46
C VAL A 319 -50.92 2.86 -4.02
N ASP A 320 -51.64 2.55 -5.10
CA ASP A 320 -51.39 1.34 -5.88
C ASP A 320 -50.06 1.44 -6.65
N GLY A 321 -49.49 0.30 -7.04
CA GLY A 321 -48.30 0.23 -7.90
C GLY A 321 -47.07 -0.41 -7.24
N TRP A 322 -47.11 -0.65 -5.93
CA TRP A 322 -46.10 -1.43 -5.20
C TRP A 322 -45.93 -2.83 -5.79
N LYS A 323 -44.69 -3.27 -5.96
CA LYS A 323 -44.34 -4.56 -6.56
C LYS A 323 -43.95 -5.54 -5.47
N LYS A 324 -44.69 -6.64 -5.33
CA LYS A 324 -44.38 -7.70 -4.35
C LYS A 324 -43.06 -8.37 -4.74
N ILE A 325 -42.12 -8.42 -3.80
CA ILE A 325 -40.80 -9.05 -4.00
C ILE A 325 -40.62 -10.31 -3.16
N GLY A 326 -41.43 -10.51 -2.13
CA GLY A 326 -41.38 -11.70 -1.31
C GLY A 326 -42.46 -11.74 -0.24
N ASN A 327 -42.60 -12.90 0.39
CA ASN A 327 -43.41 -13.10 1.58
C ASN A 327 -42.89 -14.31 2.36
N ALA A 328 -43.14 -14.34 3.67
CA ALA A 328 -42.92 -15.53 4.48
C ALA A 328 -43.73 -15.47 5.78
N VAL A 329 -43.72 -16.58 6.51
CA VAL A 329 -44.44 -16.76 7.78
C VAL A 329 -43.41 -17.07 8.86
N PHE A 330 -43.55 -16.46 10.04
CA PHE A 330 -42.76 -16.86 11.20
C PHE A 330 -43.21 -18.24 11.65
N VAL A 331 -42.32 -19.22 11.58
CA VAL A 331 -42.58 -20.60 12.03
C VAL A 331 -42.01 -20.79 13.43
N ASP A 332 -40.68 -20.74 13.56
CA ASP A 332 -39.94 -20.92 14.81
C ASP A 332 -39.06 -19.72 15.12
N GLY A 333 -38.97 -19.36 16.41
CA GLY A 333 -38.18 -18.23 16.88
C GLY A 333 -38.74 -16.87 16.47
N ASP A 334 -37.90 -15.84 16.59
CA ASP A 334 -38.30 -14.44 16.37
C ASP A 334 -37.70 -13.84 15.11
N SER A 335 -37.00 -14.63 14.30
CA SER A 335 -36.33 -14.21 13.07
C SER A 335 -36.91 -14.89 11.85
N LEU A 336 -37.00 -14.15 10.75
CA LEU A 336 -37.44 -14.60 9.45
C LEU A 336 -36.43 -14.16 8.39
N SER A 337 -36.16 -15.02 7.41
CA SER A 337 -35.29 -14.69 6.27
C SER A 337 -36.02 -14.97 4.96
N ILE A 338 -36.02 -14.00 4.06
CA ILE A 338 -36.72 -14.05 2.77
C ILE A 338 -35.69 -13.80 1.66
N SER A 339 -35.40 -14.84 0.86
CA SER A 339 -34.61 -14.70 -0.36
C SER A 339 -35.46 -14.06 -1.46
N ILE A 340 -34.92 -13.05 -2.12
CA ILE A 340 -35.58 -12.30 -3.18
C ILE A 340 -35.01 -12.78 -4.53
N PRO A 341 -35.86 -13.21 -5.48
CA PRO A 341 -35.40 -13.65 -6.79
C PRO A 341 -34.67 -12.54 -7.56
N GLU A 342 -33.65 -12.87 -8.34
CA GLU A 342 -32.92 -11.86 -9.14
C GLU A 342 -33.80 -11.14 -10.18
N SER A 343 -34.90 -11.79 -10.60
CA SER A 343 -35.91 -11.21 -11.50
C SER A 343 -36.87 -10.25 -10.81
N ALA A 344 -36.79 -10.08 -9.48
CA ALA A 344 -37.62 -9.14 -8.76
C ALA A 344 -37.28 -7.70 -9.15
N GLU A 345 -38.31 -6.86 -9.14
CA GLU A 345 -38.16 -5.43 -9.38
C GLU A 345 -37.27 -4.78 -8.32
N GLN A 346 -36.60 -3.70 -8.72
CA GLN A 346 -35.82 -2.85 -7.81
C GLN A 346 -36.66 -1.65 -7.42
N GLY A 347 -36.33 -1.01 -6.29
CA GLY A 347 -36.98 0.23 -5.90
C GLY A 347 -36.20 0.95 -4.81
N ARG A 348 -36.50 2.24 -4.65
CA ARG A 348 -35.94 3.07 -3.56
C ARG A 348 -36.68 2.87 -2.23
N TYR A 349 -37.99 2.66 -2.29
CA TYR A 349 -38.82 2.50 -1.11
C TYR A 349 -39.14 1.04 -0.89
N LEU A 350 -39.03 0.58 0.36
CA LEU A 350 -39.41 -0.76 0.81
C LEU A 350 -40.66 -0.64 1.68
N LYS A 351 -41.71 -1.39 1.35
CA LYS A 351 -42.90 -1.53 2.18
C LYS A 351 -42.92 -2.90 2.83
N LEU A 352 -42.87 -2.88 4.17
CA LEU A 352 -43.16 -4.02 5.02
C LEU A 352 -44.68 -4.06 5.23
N LEU A 353 -45.35 -5.14 4.83
CA LEU A 353 -46.77 -5.36 5.07
C LEU A 353 -46.94 -6.58 6.00
N LEU A 354 -47.72 -6.42 7.05
CA LEU A 354 -48.07 -7.42 8.04
C LEU A 354 -49.56 -7.73 7.87
N PRO A 355 -49.92 -8.75 7.07
CA PRO A 355 -51.31 -8.98 6.68
C PRO A 355 -52.14 -9.69 7.75
N ASP A 356 -51.50 -10.45 8.64
CA ASP A 356 -52.15 -11.22 9.70
C ASP A 356 -51.36 -11.24 11.01
N SER A 357 -52.08 -11.51 12.10
CA SER A 357 -51.54 -11.63 13.45
C SER A 357 -52.07 -12.90 14.13
N ASN A 358 -51.27 -13.48 15.04
CA ASN A 358 -51.73 -14.51 15.96
C ASN A 358 -52.55 -13.93 17.13
N ASN A 359 -52.56 -12.61 17.30
CA ASN A 359 -53.32 -11.87 18.29
C ASN A 359 -53.83 -10.55 17.67
N GLU A 360 -54.85 -10.65 16.81
CA GLU A 360 -55.36 -9.50 16.04
C GLU A 360 -55.87 -8.36 16.94
N PRO A 361 -55.64 -7.08 16.57
CA PRO A 361 -54.92 -6.62 15.37
C PRO A 361 -53.40 -6.45 15.59
N SER A 362 -52.90 -6.67 16.81
CA SER A 362 -51.55 -6.27 17.22
C SER A 362 -50.44 -6.95 16.42
N THR A 363 -49.44 -6.16 16.00
CA THR A 363 -48.22 -6.64 15.37
C THR A 363 -47.02 -5.87 15.90
N SER A 364 -45.85 -6.51 15.89
CA SER A 364 -44.59 -5.87 16.24
C SER A 364 -43.40 -6.40 15.45
N VAL A 365 -42.48 -5.49 15.13
CA VAL A 365 -41.21 -5.79 14.42
C VAL A 365 -40.07 -5.03 15.08
N ALA A 366 -39.04 -5.76 15.48
CA ALA A 366 -37.84 -5.23 16.08
C ALA A 366 -36.90 -4.67 15.01
N GLU A 367 -36.55 -5.45 13.99
CA GLU A 367 -35.48 -5.09 13.05
C GLU A 367 -35.73 -5.57 11.62
N ILE A 368 -35.16 -4.84 10.67
CA ILE A 368 -35.08 -5.24 9.25
C ILE A 368 -33.66 -5.03 8.74
N TYR A 369 -33.05 -6.12 8.25
CA TYR A 369 -31.77 -6.07 7.55
C TYR A 369 -31.93 -6.44 6.09
N VAL A 370 -31.43 -5.58 5.21
CA VAL A 370 -31.52 -5.75 3.75
C VAL A 370 -30.14 -6.07 3.20
N TYR A 371 -30.08 -7.09 2.34
CA TYR A 371 -28.85 -7.57 1.73
C TYR A 371 -28.91 -7.42 0.21
N GLY A 372 -27.76 -7.15 -0.39
CA GLY A 372 -27.54 -7.09 -1.83
C GLY A 372 -26.49 -8.10 -2.30
N LYS A 373 -26.30 -8.17 -3.62
CA LYS A 373 -25.36 -9.03 -4.33
C LYS A 373 -24.63 -8.26 -5.42
#